data_AF-A0A5B0VM24-F1
#
_entry.id   AF-A0A5B0VM24-F1
#
_cell.length_a   1.000
_cell.length_b   1.000
_cell.length_c   1.000
_cell.angle_alpha   90.00
_cell.angle_beta   90.00
_cell.angle_gamma   90.00
#
_symmetry.space_group_name_H-M   'P 1'
#
loop_
_entity.id
_entity.type
_entity.pdbx_description
1 polymer ?
#
loop_
_entity_poly.entity_id
_entity_poly.type
_entity_poly.pdbx_seq_one_letter_code
_entity_poly.pdbx_strand_id
1 'polypeptide(L)'
;MNSQVYLFLNADNTRYSEILKKPDINYPQPISNDWPNLPVEFQRHIDDVINLEGYLYFFKGSKYLKFDIEKAKVTDGPKFIADGWPGLKGTEFENGIDAATELTTNTVCFFKGGDCIDYTVNSHTIKQQSISTRWGTTEKYKEFSANLDAVVWRINSRIDFLKGNSYIRFNLESNTIDYGPVPITNYTGEAFNKIQAAVSVDTDLLGSKPDNSNNGSCGGTCGNSDTGKYCLQLPPSIRFSLTAYSNTDIHQQTIKVYIDDRLVDTLASKGIDNLIGTKIYKSGTGKVCFEITGNRKPSKLRYFDNTLDGKPGTAIIGVENGINDNYNDTVLMLNWPLVKIKDF
;
A
#
# COMPACT_ATOMS: atom_id res chain seq x y z
N MET A 1 7.25 -21.66 0.23
CA MET A 1 8.00 -21.39 -1.02
C MET A 1 7.31 -20.23 -1.72
N ASN A 2 8.04 -19.19 -2.17
CA ASN A 2 7.41 -18.07 -2.88
C ASN A 2 6.68 -18.58 -4.13
N SER A 3 5.35 -18.48 -4.10
CA SER A 3 4.45 -19.15 -5.06
C SER A 3 3.70 -18.17 -5.95
N GLN A 4 3.71 -16.89 -5.58
CA GLN A 4 3.04 -15.83 -6.30
C GLN A 4 4.00 -14.67 -6.54
N VAL A 5 3.92 -14.09 -7.73
CA VAL A 5 4.56 -12.83 -8.07
C VAL A 5 3.48 -11.76 -8.13
N TYR A 6 3.62 -10.74 -7.29
CA TYR A 6 2.79 -9.54 -7.36
C TYR A 6 3.49 -8.49 -8.19
N LEU A 7 2.78 -7.88 -9.14
CA LEU A 7 3.28 -6.78 -9.95
C LEU A 7 2.40 -5.56 -9.71
N PHE A 8 2.99 -4.42 -9.41
CA PHE A 8 2.28 -3.21 -9.03
C PHE A 8 2.26 -2.21 -10.18
N LEU A 9 1.18 -1.44 -10.28
CA LEU A 9 1.08 -0.29 -11.16
C LEU A 9 0.10 0.73 -10.57
N ASN A 10 0.55 1.97 -10.37
CA ASN A 10 -0.24 3.02 -9.72
C ASN A 10 -0.76 2.54 -8.36
N ALA A 11 -2.08 2.45 -8.18
CA ALA A 11 -2.76 2.04 -6.95
C ALA A 11 -3.24 0.57 -6.97
N ASP A 12 -2.94 -0.16 -8.04
CA ASP A 12 -3.39 -1.54 -8.24
C ASP A 12 -2.19 -2.49 -8.32
N ASN A 13 -2.44 -3.77 -8.09
CA ASN A 13 -1.51 -4.83 -8.43
C ASN A 13 -2.22 -5.95 -9.19
N THR A 14 -1.42 -6.74 -9.91
CA THR A 14 -1.81 -8.02 -10.51
C THR A 14 -0.97 -9.14 -9.89
N ARG A 15 -1.41 -10.38 -10.08
CA ARG A 15 -0.78 -11.56 -9.50
C ARG A 15 -0.53 -12.61 -10.58
N TYR A 16 0.65 -13.20 -10.53
CA TYR A 16 1.04 -14.33 -11.37
C TYR A 16 1.37 -15.54 -10.49
N SER A 17 0.77 -16.69 -10.80
CA SER A 17 1.07 -17.93 -10.08
C SER A 17 2.28 -18.62 -10.68
N GLU A 18 3.33 -18.78 -9.88
CA GLU A 18 4.53 -19.53 -10.27
C GLU A 18 4.27 -21.02 -10.39
N ILE A 19 3.28 -21.55 -9.66
CA ILE A 19 2.90 -22.96 -9.70
C ILE A 19 2.06 -23.25 -10.95
N LEU A 20 1.03 -22.44 -11.20
CA LEU A 20 0.11 -22.63 -12.33
C LEU A 20 0.64 -22.04 -13.65
N LYS A 21 1.72 -21.25 -13.57
CA LYS A 21 2.37 -20.56 -14.70
C LYS A 21 1.42 -19.67 -15.50
N LYS A 22 0.50 -18.99 -14.81
CA LYS A 22 -0.47 -18.10 -15.44
C LYS A 22 -0.81 -16.87 -14.56
N PRO A 23 -1.19 -15.74 -15.19
CA PRO A 23 -1.82 -14.64 -14.47
C PRO A 23 -3.11 -15.10 -13.78
N ASP A 24 -3.42 -14.47 -12.65
CA ASP A 24 -4.67 -14.66 -11.96
C ASP A 24 -5.77 -13.79 -12.60
N ILE A 25 -6.89 -14.42 -12.94
CA ILE A 25 -8.00 -13.79 -13.68
C ILE A 25 -8.81 -12.80 -12.82
N ASN A 26 -8.67 -12.83 -11.49
CA ASN A 26 -9.38 -11.93 -10.58
C ASN A 26 -8.64 -10.60 -10.38
N TYR A 27 -7.56 -10.37 -11.12
CA TYR A 27 -6.72 -9.18 -11.05
C TYR A 27 -6.85 -8.35 -12.34
N PRO A 28 -6.57 -7.03 -12.31
CA PRO A 28 -5.95 -6.28 -11.22
C PRO A 28 -6.93 -5.92 -10.10
N GLN A 29 -6.41 -5.66 -8.91
CA GLN A 29 -7.19 -5.12 -7.78
C GLN A 29 -6.38 -4.08 -7.00
N PRO A 30 -7.04 -3.25 -6.18
CA PRO A 30 -6.36 -2.26 -5.35
C PRO A 30 -5.31 -2.89 -4.44
N ILE A 31 -4.17 -2.21 -4.27
CA ILE A 31 -3.06 -2.64 -3.40
C ILE A 31 -3.55 -2.90 -1.97
N SER A 32 -4.50 -2.11 -1.47
CA SER A 32 -5.08 -2.27 -0.14
C SER A 32 -5.78 -3.61 0.09
N ASN A 33 -6.18 -4.33 -0.97
CA ASN A 33 -6.86 -5.62 -0.84
C ASN A 33 -5.88 -6.76 -0.53
N ASP A 34 -4.71 -6.79 -1.16
CA ASP A 34 -3.69 -7.80 -0.90
C ASP A 34 -2.76 -7.43 0.25
N TRP A 35 -2.59 -6.13 0.51
CA TRP A 35 -1.64 -5.60 1.48
C TRP A 35 -2.39 -4.75 2.53
N PRO A 36 -3.19 -5.39 3.40
CA PRO A 36 -3.98 -4.68 4.39
C PRO A 36 -3.05 -3.96 5.37
N ASN A 37 -3.50 -2.82 5.90
CA ASN A 37 -2.73 -1.99 6.84
C ASN A 37 -1.48 -1.29 6.26
N LEU A 38 -1.28 -1.29 4.93
CA LEU A 38 -0.37 -0.31 4.33
C LEU A 38 -0.91 1.12 4.54
N PRO A 39 -0.08 2.08 4.96
CA PRO A 39 -0.43 3.49 4.97
C PRO A 39 -0.84 3.97 3.57
N VAL A 40 -1.76 4.93 3.48
CA VAL A 40 -2.30 5.45 2.21
C VAL A 40 -1.18 5.91 1.26
N GLU A 41 -0.10 6.47 1.81
CA GLU A 41 1.04 6.91 1.02
C GLU A 41 1.83 5.77 0.38
N PHE A 42 1.70 4.51 0.85
CA PHE A 42 2.29 3.30 0.25
C PHE A 42 1.28 2.43 -0.51
N GLN A 43 0.02 2.85 -0.61
CA GLN A 43 -1.00 2.15 -1.41
C GLN A 43 -0.98 2.56 -2.90
N ARG A 44 -0.04 3.39 -3.31
CA ARG A 44 0.11 3.83 -4.71
C ARG A 44 1.52 4.29 -5.02
N HIS A 45 1.93 4.18 -6.28
CA HIS A 45 3.24 4.64 -6.76
C HIS A 45 4.37 4.12 -5.86
N ILE A 46 4.38 2.80 -5.64
CA ILE A 46 5.45 2.09 -4.97
C ILE A 46 6.61 2.02 -5.96
N ASP A 47 7.82 2.31 -5.51
CA ASP A 47 9.03 2.30 -6.35
C ASP A 47 9.58 0.87 -6.51
N ASP A 48 9.70 0.11 -5.42
CA ASP A 48 9.80 -1.36 -5.50
C ASP A 48 9.48 -2.04 -4.16
N VAL A 49 9.42 -3.37 -4.15
CA VAL A 49 9.21 -4.18 -2.95
C VAL A 49 10.14 -5.39 -2.95
N ILE A 50 10.86 -5.62 -1.86
CA ILE A 50 11.67 -6.85 -1.69
C ILE A 50 11.10 -7.74 -0.60
N ASN A 51 11.35 -9.04 -0.70
CA ASN A 51 11.01 -10.02 0.32
C ASN A 51 12.28 -10.51 1.03
N LEU A 52 12.45 -10.13 2.29
CA LEU A 52 13.64 -10.42 3.07
C LEU A 52 13.28 -10.91 4.47
N GLU A 53 13.67 -12.16 4.77
CA GLU A 53 13.54 -12.81 6.08
C GLU A 53 12.13 -12.72 6.70
N GLY A 54 11.09 -12.96 5.90
CA GLY A 54 9.69 -12.96 6.37
C GLY A 54 9.04 -11.57 6.42
N TYR A 55 9.75 -10.54 5.94
CA TYR A 55 9.24 -9.18 5.84
C TYR A 55 9.31 -8.69 4.41
N LEU A 56 8.31 -7.89 4.03
CA LEU A 56 8.37 -7.08 2.82
C LEU A 56 8.89 -5.69 3.17
N TYR A 57 9.82 -5.18 2.37
CA TYR A 57 10.27 -3.80 2.47
C TYR A 57 9.76 -3.06 1.24
N PHE A 58 8.80 -2.17 1.44
CA PHE A 58 8.25 -1.33 0.38
C PHE A 58 9.05 -0.04 0.32
N PHE A 59 9.48 0.36 -0.88
CA PHE A 59 10.23 1.58 -1.13
C PHE A 59 9.39 2.61 -1.88
N LYS A 60 9.53 3.89 -1.53
CA LYS A 60 8.88 5.01 -2.22
C LYS A 60 9.61 6.32 -1.96
N GLY A 61 10.13 6.94 -3.01
CA GLY A 61 11.04 8.08 -2.91
C GLY A 61 12.17 7.77 -1.93
N SER A 62 12.53 8.73 -1.07
CA SER A 62 13.55 8.54 -0.05
C SER A 62 13.11 7.70 1.16
N LYS A 63 11.92 7.08 1.13
CA LYS A 63 11.34 6.35 2.27
C LYS A 63 11.18 4.87 2.01
N TYR A 64 11.15 4.10 3.10
CA TYR A 64 10.73 2.71 3.09
C TYR A 64 9.84 2.39 4.31
N LEU A 65 9.09 1.30 4.22
CA LEU A 65 8.43 0.67 5.36
C LEU A 65 8.74 -0.82 5.43
N LYS A 66 8.58 -1.42 6.60
CA LYS A 66 8.73 -2.85 6.86
C LYS A 66 7.38 -3.45 7.20
N PHE A 67 6.98 -4.43 6.42
CA PHE A 67 5.71 -5.14 6.53
C PHE A 67 5.97 -6.59 6.91
N ASP A 68 5.32 -7.05 7.98
CA ASP A 68 5.38 -8.43 8.43
C ASP A 68 4.38 -9.26 7.62
N ILE A 69 4.89 -10.25 6.88
CA ILE A 69 4.08 -11.11 6.01
C ILE A 69 3.12 -11.94 6.86
N GLU A 70 3.59 -12.61 7.92
CA GLU A 70 2.78 -13.50 8.74
C GLU A 70 1.64 -12.75 9.44
N LYS A 71 1.89 -11.51 9.85
CA LYS A 71 0.93 -10.67 10.56
C LYS A 71 0.09 -9.79 9.64
N ALA A 72 0.43 -9.73 8.36
CA ALA A 72 -0.16 -8.84 7.35
C ALA A 72 -0.29 -7.38 7.84
N LYS A 73 0.80 -6.81 8.36
CA LYS A 73 0.83 -5.42 8.85
C LYS A 73 2.19 -4.76 8.80
N VAL A 74 2.19 -3.43 8.78
CA VAL A 74 3.41 -2.64 8.97
C VAL A 74 3.90 -2.78 10.41
N THR A 75 5.20 -3.08 10.56
CA THR A 75 5.88 -3.20 11.85
C THR A 75 6.93 -2.12 12.07
N ASP A 76 7.40 -1.47 11.00
CA ASP A 76 8.30 -0.33 11.09
C ASP A 76 8.16 0.62 9.90
N GLY A 77 8.46 1.90 10.11
CA GLY A 77 8.34 2.95 9.11
C GLY A 77 6.96 3.60 9.00
N PRO A 78 6.78 4.56 8.08
CA PRO A 78 7.77 4.99 7.08
C PRO A 78 9.00 5.70 7.67
N LYS A 79 10.20 5.33 7.23
CA LYS A 79 11.49 5.95 7.60
C LYS A 79 12.31 6.26 6.36
N PHE A 80 13.35 7.08 6.49
CA PHE A 80 14.27 7.30 5.37
C PHE A 80 15.05 6.03 5.06
N ILE A 81 15.32 5.79 3.77
CA ILE A 81 16.13 4.66 3.32
C ILE A 81 17.48 4.65 4.03
N ALA A 82 18.14 5.81 4.15
CA ALA A 82 19.43 5.96 4.83
C ALA A 82 19.41 5.53 6.32
N ASP A 83 18.26 5.52 6.99
CA ASP A 83 18.16 5.11 8.39
C ASP A 83 18.06 3.58 8.55
N GLY A 84 17.36 2.91 7.63
CA GLY A 84 17.19 1.45 7.63
C GLY A 84 18.26 0.69 6.85
N TRP A 85 18.87 1.37 5.88
CA TRP A 85 19.85 0.84 4.94
C TRP A 85 21.09 1.74 4.94
N PRO A 86 21.82 1.83 6.07
CA PRO A 86 22.85 2.84 6.26
C PRO A 86 24.01 2.75 5.27
N GLY A 87 24.24 1.58 4.65
CA GLY A 87 25.20 1.44 3.55
C GLY A 87 24.84 2.23 2.29
N LEU A 88 23.56 2.60 2.12
CA LEU A 88 23.10 3.44 1.00
C LEU A 88 23.23 4.94 1.28
N LYS A 89 23.58 5.33 2.52
CA LYS A 89 23.69 6.73 2.90
C LYS A 89 24.78 7.44 2.08
N GLY A 90 24.45 8.61 1.53
CA GLY A 90 25.34 9.38 0.65
C GLY A 90 25.48 8.82 -0.77
N THR A 91 24.72 7.79 -1.11
CA THR A 91 24.56 7.32 -2.49
C THR A 91 23.24 7.87 -3.07
N GLU A 92 23.08 7.80 -4.39
CA GLU A 92 21.82 8.20 -5.03
C GLU A 92 20.61 7.33 -4.63
N PHE A 93 20.85 6.11 -4.14
CA PHE A 93 19.82 5.15 -3.74
C PHE A 93 19.08 5.56 -2.47
N GLU A 94 19.65 6.45 -1.64
CA GLU A 94 18.95 6.96 -0.44
C GLU A 94 17.71 7.81 -0.79
N ASN A 95 17.63 8.28 -2.04
CA ASN A 95 16.56 9.16 -2.53
C ASN A 95 15.48 8.43 -3.35
N GLY A 96 15.59 7.11 -3.49
CA GLY A 96 14.65 6.27 -4.23
C GLY A 96 15.36 5.16 -4.99
N ILE A 97 14.63 4.08 -5.22
CA ILE A 97 15.12 2.84 -5.84
C ILE A 97 14.33 2.66 -7.14
N ASP A 98 14.98 2.30 -8.24
CA ASP A 98 14.24 2.05 -9.49
C ASP A 98 13.74 0.60 -9.53
N ALA A 99 14.56 -0.33 -9.02
CA ALA A 99 14.18 -1.71 -8.78
C ALA A 99 15.04 -2.34 -7.68
N ALA A 100 14.61 -3.45 -7.07
CA ALA A 100 15.40 -4.22 -6.12
C ALA A 100 14.99 -5.69 -6.08
N THR A 101 15.92 -6.57 -5.73
CA THR A 101 15.61 -7.99 -5.52
C THR A 101 16.53 -8.62 -4.49
N GLU A 102 16.00 -9.55 -3.70
CA GLU A 102 16.78 -10.42 -2.84
C GLU A 102 17.59 -11.44 -3.68
N LEU A 103 18.91 -11.49 -3.48
CA LEU A 103 19.77 -12.52 -4.09
C LEU A 103 19.98 -13.70 -3.14
N THR A 104 20.08 -13.39 -1.84
CA THR A 104 20.19 -14.36 -0.74
C THR A 104 19.51 -13.78 0.50
N THR A 105 19.48 -14.52 1.60
CA THR A 105 18.99 -14.00 2.89
C THR A 105 19.84 -12.86 3.45
N ASN A 106 21.07 -12.66 2.95
CA ASN A 106 21.99 -11.62 3.43
C ASN A 106 22.44 -10.65 2.32
N THR A 107 21.88 -10.77 1.11
CA THR A 107 22.26 -9.92 -0.03
C THR A 107 21.03 -9.42 -0.77
N VAL A 108 20.88 -8.11 -0.87
CA VAL A 108 19.88 -7.44 -1.70
C VAL A 108 20.59 -6.70 -2.82
N CYS A 109 20.12 -6.82 -4.05
CA CYS A 109 20.60 -6.03 -5.18
C CYS A 109 19.65 -4.85 -5.39
N PHE A 110 20.14 -3.62 -5.27
CA PHE A 110 19.39 -2.40 -5.57
C PHE A 110 19.80 -1.87 -6.94
N PHE A 111 18.86 -1.33 -7.72
CA PHE A 111 19.07 -0.79 -9.05
C PHE A 111 18.62 0.67 -9.11
N LYS A 112 19.45 1.52 -9.72
CA LYS A 112 19.13 2.93 -9.96
C LYS A 112 19.91 3.46 -11.15
N GLY A 113 19.23 4.14 -12.06
CA GLY A 113 19.88 4.63 -13.27
C GLY A 113 20.55 3.48 -14.01
N GLY A 114 21.84 3.63 -14.35
CA GLY A 114 22.64 2.57 -14.98
C GLY A 114 23.41 1.67 -14.02
N ASP A 115 23.24 1.85 -12.71
CA ASP A 115 24.04 1.21 -11.67
C ASP A 115 23.21 0.26 -10.79
N CYS A 116 23.92 -0.70 -10.18
CA CYS A 116 23.37 -1.57 -9.16
C CYS A 116 24.33 -1.74 -7.98
N ILE A 117 23.77 -1.95 -6.79
CA ILE A 117 24.50 -2.21 -5.55
C ILE A 117 24.12 -3.58 -5.02
N ASP A 118 25.11 -4.47 -4.88
CA ASP A 118 24.98 -5.64 -4.03
C ASP A 118 25.19 -5.19 -2.56
N TYR A 119 24.09 -5.09 -1.81
CA TYR A 119 24.04 -4.68 -0.42
C TYR A 119 24.09 -5.90 0.50
N THR A 120 25.05 -5.94 1.43
CA THR A 120 25.13 -6.99 2.44
C THR A 120 24.36 -6.57 3.69
N VAL A 121 23.32 -7.32 4.04
CA VAL A 121 22.34 -6.93 5.08
C VAL A 121 23.00 -6.79 6.45
N ASN A 122 23.73 -7.81 6.90
CA ASN A 122 24.29 -7.85 8.25
C ASN A 122 25.42 -6.84 8.52
N SER A 123 26.23 -6.52 7.51
CA SER A 123 27.36 -5.59 7.62
C SER A 123 27.07 -4.20 7.07
N HIS A 124 25.94 -4.03 6.37
CA HIS A 124 25.58 -2.82 5.63
C HIS A 124 26.66 -2.36 4.64
N THR A 125 27.45 -3.30 4.10
CA THR A 125 28.48 -3.00 3.10
C THR A 125 27.90 -3.05 1.70
N ILE A 126 28.38 -2.16 0.83
CA ILE A 126 27.92 -2.06 -0.56
C ILE A 126 29.02 -2.44 -1.55
N LYS A 127 28.63 -3.06 -2.65
CA LYS A 127 29.46 -3.24 -3.85
C LYS A 127 28.71 -2.72 -5.06
N GLN A 128 29.12 -1.54 -5.54
CA GLN A 128 28.51 -0.89 -6.71
C GLN A 128 29.17 -1.32 -8.02
N GLN A 129 28.35 -1.56 -9.04
CA GLN A 129 28.76 -1.87 -10.41
C GLN A 129 27.73 -1.30 -11.38
N SER A 130 28.07 -1.15 -12.67
CA SER A 130 27.04 -0.90 -13.68
C SER A 130 26.18 -2.15 -13.90
N ILE A 131 24.91 -1.96 -14.21
CA ILE A 131 23.96 -3.06 -14.48
C ILE A 131 24.47 -3.92 -15.63
N SER A 132 24.95 -3.29 -16.71
CA SER A 132 25.47 -3.98 -17.89
C SER A 132 26.67 -4.88 -17.59
N THR A 133 27.59 -4.44 -16.73
CA THR A 133 28.74 -5.26 -16.33
C THR A 133 28.33 -6.37 -15.36
N ARG A 134 27.44 -6.10 -14.39
CA ARG A 134 27.05 -7.09 -13.38
C ARG A 134 26.17 -8.21 -13.93
N TRP A 135 25.30 -7.88 -14.89
CA TRP A 135 24.23 -8.77 -15.37
C TRP A 135 24.34 -9.11 -16.87
N GLY A 136 25.35 -8.58 -17.56
CA GLY A 136 25.60 -8.90 -18.96
C GLY A 136 24.51 -8.39 -19.91
N THR A 137 23.77 -7.33 -19.55
CA THR A 137 22.68 -6.72 -20.35
C THR A 137 23.21 -5.92 -21.55
N THR A 138 24.12 -6.50 -22.32
CA THR A 138 24.77 -5.86 -23.47
C THR A 138 24.08 -6.21 -24.78
N GLU A 139 24.50 -5.57 -25.88
CA GLU A 139 24.02 -5.88 -27.24
C GLU A 139 22.49 -5.90 -27.34
N LYS A 140 21.89 -7.07 -27.62
CA LYS A 140 20.44 -7.26 -27.74
C LYS A 140 19.65 -6.96 -26.46
N TYR A 141 20.31 -6.88 -25.30
CA TYR A 141 19.68 -6.62 -24.00
C TYR A 141 19.98 -5.22 -23.46
N LYS A 142 20.56 -4.34 -24.29
CA LYS A 142 21.00 -3.00 -23.87
C LYS A 142 19.92 -2.16 -23.18
N GLU A 143 18.66 -2.33 -23.57
CA GLU A 143 17.51 -1.64 -22.95
C GLU A 143 17.38 -1.92 -21.44
N PHE A 144 17.81 -3.10 -20.98
CA PHE A 144 17.75 -3.51 -19.57
C PHE A 144 18.98 -3.08 -18.77
N SER A 145 19.85 -2.23 -19.33
CA SER A 145 21.05 -1.73 -18.64
C SER A 145 20.81 -0.48 -17.80
N ALA A 146 19.61 0.10 -17.83
CA ALA A 146 19.31 1.29 -17.04
C ALA A 146 17.82 1.48 -16.76
N ASN A 147 17.50 2.17 -15.67
CA ASN A 147 16.17 2.60 -15.27
C ASN A 147 15.17 1.43 -15.29
N LEU A 148 15.53 0.28 -14.72
CA LEU A 148 14.63 -0.88 -14.67
C LEU A 148 13.33 -0.51 -13.95
N ASP A 149 12.21 -1.10 -14.37
CA ASP A 149 10.91 -0.80 -13.76
C ASP A 149 10.59 -1.76 -12.61
N ALA A 150 11.18 -2.97 -12.60
CA ALA A 150 11.26 -3.87 -11.46
C ALA A 150 12.25 -5.02 -11.75
N VAL A 151 12.66 -5.72 -10.70
CA VAL A 151 13.45 -6.96 -10.81
C VAL A 151 12.86 -7.96 -9.83
N VAL A 152 12.47 -9.15 -10.30
CA VAL A 152 11.75 -10.10 -9.44
C VAL A 152 12.37 -11.48 -9.42
N TRP A 153 12.52 -12.02 -8.21
CA TRP A 153 12.96 -13.38 -7.99
C TRP A 153 11.89 -14.39 -8.41
N ARG A 154 12.32 -15.45 -9.08
CA ARG A 154 11.47 -16.57 -9.51
C ARG A 154 11.94 -17.88 -8.90
N ILE A 155 11.04 -18.86 -8.92
CA ILE A 155 11.41 -20.24 -8.61
C ILE A 155 12.53 -20.73 -9.57
N ASN A 156 13.34 -21.68 -9.12
CA ASN A 156 14.46 -22.28 -9.87
C ASN A 156 15.61 -21.32 -10.18
N SER A 157 15.99 -20.48 -9.22
CA SER A 157 17.21 -19.64 -9.30
C SER A 157 17.21 -18.71 -10.53
N ARG A 158 16.04 -18.13 -10.83
CA ARG A 158 15.84 -17.20 -11.94
C ARG A 158 15.44 -15.83 -11.43
N ILE A 159 15.86 -14.80 -12.15
CA ILE A 159 15.47 -13.41 -11.88
C ILE A 159 14.98 -12.82 -13.19
N ASP A 160 13.78 -12.25 -13.20
CA ASP A 160 13.27 -11.52 -14.36
C ASP A 160 13.52 -10.02 -14.17
N PHE A 161 14.06 -9.37 -15.21
CA PHE A 161 14.32 -7.92 -15.26
C PHE A 161 13.25 -7.30 -16.15
N LEU A 162 12.48 -6.37 -15.61
CA LEU A 162 11.31 -5.79 -16.26
C LEU A 162 11.62 -4.36 -16.69
N LYS A 163 11.35 -4.05 -17.95
CA LYS A 163 11.53 -2.72 -18.53
C LYS A 163 10.53 -2.44 -19.63
N GLY A 164 9.82 -1.31 -19.51
CA GLY A 164 8.76 -0.91 -20.40
C GLY A 164 7.67 -1.96 -20.45
N ASN A 165 7.44 -2.51 -21.65
CA ASN A 165 6.44 -3.54 -21.90
C ASN A 165 7.02 -4.95 -21.98
N SER A 166 8.28 -5.13 -21.61
CA SER A 166 9.02 -6.38 -21.83
C SER A 166 9.85 -6.80 -20.62
N TYR A 167 10.26 -8.06 -20.59
CA TYR A 167 11.21 -8.56 -19.61
C TYR A 167 12.19 -9.56 -20.21
N ILE A 168 13.36 -9.68 -19.57
CA ILE A 168 14.35 -10.74 -19.81
C ILE A 168 14.50 -11.58 -18.55
N ARG A 169 14.99 -12.82 -18.70
CA ARG A 169 15.27 -13.72 -17.58
C ARG A 169 16.75 -14.01 -17.47
N PHE A 170 17.27 -13.84 -16.27
CA PHE A 170 18.61 -14.21 -15.89
C PHE A 170 18.61 -15.54 -15.14
N ASN A 171 19.49 -16.44 -15.54
CA ASN A 171 19.79 -17.67 -14.83
C ASN A 171 20.99 -17.49 -13.92
N LEU A 172 20.78 -17.62 -12.61
CA LEU A 172 21.85 -17.51 -11.62
C LEU A 172 22.82 -18.69 -11.64
N GLU A 173 22.37 -19.87 -12.05
CA GLU A 173 23.21 -21.08 -12.09
C GLU A 173 24.17 -21.04 -13.27
N SER A 174 23.70 -20.66 -14.47
CA SER A 174 24.56 -20.51 -15.64
C SER A 174 25.20 -19.13 -15.75
N ASN A 175 24.76 -18.17 -14.92
CA ASN A 175 25.16 -16.77 -14.96
C ASN A 175 24.96 -16.11 -16.34
N THR A 176 23.82 -16.39 -16.98
CA THR A 176 23.49 -15.89 -18.33
C THR A 176 22.02 -15.49 -18.45
N ILE A 177 21.71 -14.55 -19.35
CA ILE A 177 20.34 -14.26 -19.77
C ILE A 177 19.86 -15.38 -20.71
N ASP A 178 18.90 -16.20 -20.27
CA ASP A 178 18.46 -17.42 -20.96
C ASP A 178 17.08 -17.30 -21.63
N TYR A 179 16.38 -16.18 -21.44
CA TYR A 179 15.07 -15.95 -22.06
C TYR A 179 14.75 -14.45 -22.21
N GLY A 180 13.95 -14.12 -23.22
CA GLY A 180 13.55 -12.75 -23.54
C GLY A 180 14.44 -12.02 -24.55
N PRO A 181 14.12 -10.75 -24.88
CA PRO A 181 12.99 -9.98 -24.35
C PRO A 181 11.63 -10.53 -24.80
N VAL A 182 10.65 -10.63 -23.89
CA VAL A 182 9.26 -10.99 -24.22
C VAL A 182 8.27 -10.04 -23.55
N PRO A 183 7.01 -9.95 -24.03
CA PRO A 183 6.03 -9.05 -23.47
C PRO A 183 5.69 -9.35 -22.00
N ILE A 184 5.50 -8.27 -21.22
CA ILE A 184 5.04 -8.35 -19.83
C ILE A 184 3.61 -8.89 -19.70
N THR A 185 2.82 -8.90 -20.78
CA THR A 185 1.49 -9.52 -20.79
C THR A 185 1.53 -11.02 -20.48
N ASN A 186 2.69 -11.69 -20.65
CA ASN A 186 2.90 -13.05 -20.16
C ASN A 186 2.80 -13.18 -18.63
N TYR A 187 3.11 -12.09 -17.89
CA TYR A 187 2.92 -11.99 -16.45
C TYR A 187 1.51 -11.55 -16.08
N THR A 188 0.96 -10.59 -16.82
CA THR A 188 -0.18 -9.80 -16.34
C THR A 188 -1.51 -10.22 -16.96
N GLY A 189 -1.51 -11.03 -18.03
CA GLY A 189 -2.74 -11.41 -18.73
C GLY A 189 -3.44 -10.23 -19.38
N GLU A 190 -2.66 -9.30 -19.95
CA GLU A 190 -3.11 -8.02 -20.53
C GLU A 190 -3.60 -6.97 -19.52
N ALA A 191 -3.70 -7.30 -18.23
CA ALA A 191 -4.09 -6.35 -17.18
C ALA A 191 -3.20 -5.09 -17.18
N PHE A 192 -1.88 -5.29 -17.30
CA PHE A 192 -0.91 -4.21 -17.40
C PHE A 192 0.02 -4.42 -18.59
N ASN A 193 0.30 -3.34 -19.32
CA ASN A 193 1.30 -3.29 -20.39
C ASN A 193 2.65 -2.69 -19.95
N LYS A 194 2.76 -2.30 -18.68
CA LYS A 194 3.96 -1.84 -17.97
C LYS A 194 3.76 -2.07 -16.48
N ILE A 195 4.82 -2.08 -15.69
CA ILE A 195 4.75 -2.16 -14.22
C ILE A 195 5.65 -1.09 -13.60
N GLN A 196 5.59 -0.94 -12.28
CA GLN A 196 6.47 -0.03 -11.54
C GLN A 196 7.21 -0.70 -10.38
N ALA A 197 6.82 -1.91 -9.99
CA ALA A 197 7.40 -2.68 -8.89
C ALA A 197 6.97 -4.15 -9.02
N ALA A 198 7.72 -5.08 -8.46
CA ALA A 198 7.31 -6.48 -8.39
C ALA A 198 7.97 -7.23 -7.23
N VAL A 199 7.24 -8.16 -6.62
CA VAL A 199 7.76 -8.98 -5.51
C VAL A 199 7.26 -10.40 -5.55
N SER A 200 8.13 -11.32 -5.16
CA SER A 200 7.84 -12.74 -5.03
C SER A 200 7.48 -13.07 -3.58
N VAL A 201 6.29 -13.61 -3.34
CA VAL A 201 5.78 -13.85 -1.98
C VAL A 201 5.15 -15.23 -1.88
N ASP A 202 5.37 -15.86 -0.73
CA ASP A 202 4.62 -17.03 -0.32
C ASP A 202 3.31 -16.58 0.31
N THR A 203 2.21 -16.69 -0.45
CA THR A 203 0.90 -16.25 0.04
C THR A 203 0.33 -17.10 1.15
N ASP A 204 0.83 -18.33 1.35
CA ASP A 204 0.37 -19.17 2.46
C ASP A 204 0.81 -18.60 3.81
N LEU A 205 1.87 -17.77 3.82
CA LEU A 205 2.33 -17.07 5.01
C LEU A 205 1.53 -15.79 5.27
N LEU A 206 1.00 -15.13 4.23
CA LEU A 206 0.39 -13.80 4.35
C LEU A 206 -0.81 -13.82 5.29
N GLY A 207 -0.69 -13.17 6.46
CA GLY A 207 -1.74 -13.14 7.47
C GLY A 207 -2.00 -14.48 8.17
N SER A 208 -1.09 -15.45 8.06
CA SER A 208 -1.21 -16.78 8.67
C SER A 208 -1.13 -16.78 10.20
N LYS A 209 -0.52 -15.76 10.80
CA LYS A 209 -0.41 -15.58 12.26
C LYS A 209 -0.73 -14.14 12.65
N PRO A 210 -2.00 -13.72 12.57
CA PRO A 210 -2.38 -12.37 12.98
C PRO A 210 -2.11 -12.20 14.48
N ASP A 211 -1.64 -11.02 14.89
CA ASP A 211 -1.27 -10.71 16.28
C ASP A 211 -2.43 -10.78 17.29
N ASN A 212 -3.65 -11.07 16.83
CA ASN A 212 -4.78 -11.46 17.66
C ASN A 212 -5.76 -12.32 16.85
N SER A 213 -6.19 -13.43 17.45
CA SER A 213 -7.29 -14.28 17.00
C SER A 213 -8.62 -13.52 17.03
N ASN A 214 -8.90 -12.67 16.04
CA ASN A 214 -10.25 -12.25 15.70
C ASN A 214 -10.36 -12.01 14.21
N ASN A 215 -11.01 -12.98 13.57
CA ASN A 215 -11.42 -13.04 12.18
C ASN A 215 -12.25 -11.79 11.82
N GLY A 216 -11.83 -11.06 10.79
CA GLY A 216 -12.59 -9.91 10.27
C GLY A 216 -11.91 -9.31 9.05
N SER A 217 -12.17 -9.91 7.88
CA SER A 217 -11.78 -9.35 6.58
C SER A 217 -12.52 -8.04 6.37
N CYS A 218 -11.83 -6.90 6.47
CA CYS A 218 -12.36 -5.61 6.06
C CYS A 218 -11.39 -4.98 5.03
N GLY A 219 -11.92 -4.57 3.88
CA GLY A 219 -11.14 -4.02 2.75
C GLY A 219 -10.69 -2.57 2.98
N GLY A 220 -9.89 -2.33 4.03
CA GLY A 220 -9.34 -1.02 4.40
C GLY A 220 -8.62 -1.08 5.76
N THR A 221 -8.13 0.05 6.27
CA THR A 221 -7.57 0.11 7.64
C THR A 221 -8.69 -0.17 8.65
N CYS A 222 -8.79 -1.41 9.13
CA CYS A 222 -9.75 -1.77 10.16
C CYS A 222 -9.38 -1.01 11.44
N GLY A 223 -10.20 -0.04 11.83
CA GLY A 223 -10.01 0.66 13.08
C GLY A 223 -10.36 -0.24 14.26
N ASN A 224 -9.40 -0.53 15.15
CA ASN A 224 -9.65 -1.26 16.40
C ASN A 224 -10.40 -0.41 17.45
N SER A 225 -11.08 0.66 17.04
CA SER A 225 -11.79 1.59 17.92
C SER A 225 -13.26 1.18 18.04
N ASP A 226 -13.53 0.39 19.08
CA ASP A 226 -14.87 0.03 19.55
C ASP A 226 -15.49 1.11 20.47
N THR A 227 -14.85 2.28 20.58
CA THR A 227 -15.33 3.38 21.42
C THR A 227 -16.48 4.15 20.78
N GLY A 228 -16.71 3.94 19.47
CA GLY A 228 -17.71 4.66 18.68
C GLY A 228 -17.40 6.13 18.48
N LYS A 229 -16.19 6.62 18.81
CA LYS A 229 -15.79 8.02 18.66
C LYS A 229 -14.55 8.15 17.77
N TYR A 230 -14.66 8.92 16.71
CA TYR A 230 -13.63 9.08 15.67
C TYR A 230 -13.24 10.54 15.55
N CYS A 231 -11.93 10.84 15.60
CA CYS A 231 -11.43 12.21 15.55
C CYS A 231 -10.50 12.41 14.36
N LEU A 232 -10.60 13.58 13.74
CA LEU A 232 -9.81 14.03 12.59
C LEU A 232 -9.18 15.39 12.93
N GLN A 233 -7.98 15.61 12.44
CA GLN A 233 -7.33 16.93 12.48
C GLN A 233 -7.48 17.60 11.10
N LEU A 234 -8.45 18.50 11.00
CA LEU A 234 -8.67 19.34 9.84
C LEU A 234 -7.81 20.61 9.94
N PRO A 235 -7.58 21.33 8.82
CA PRO A 235 -7.02 22.67 8.89
C PRO A 235 -7.86 23.57 9.81
N PRO A 236 -7.23 24.43 10.65
CA PRO A 236 -7.96 25.32 11.54
C PRO A 236 -8.90 26.26 10.78
N SER A 237 -10.07 26.54 11.37
CA SER A 237 -11.08 27.47 10.87
C SER A 237 -11.60 27.19 9.45
N ILE A 238 -11.43 25.96 8.94
CA ILE A 238 -11.90 25.58 7.62
C ILE A 238 -13.38 25.21 7.65
N ARG A 239 -14.09 25.53 6.56
CA ARG A 239 -15.44 25.02 6.34
C ARG A 239 -15.36 23.60 5.79
N PHE A 240 -16.13 22.68 6.35
CA PHE A 240 -16.27 21.34 5.80
C PHE A 240 -17.74 20.95 5.74
N SER A 241 -18.09 20.15 4.75
CA SER A 241 -19.39 19.51 4.62
C SER A 241 -19.31 18.09 5.15
N LEU A 242 -20.39 17.64 5.77
CA LEU A 242 -20.64 16.27 6.23
C LEU A 242 -21.93 15.81 5.56
N THR A 243 -21.85 14.72 4.81
CA THR A 243 -23.01 13.96 4.34
C THR A 243 -23.02 12.63 5.06
N ALA A 244 -24.16 12.24 5.63
CA ALA A 244 -24.28 11.02 6.41
C ALA A 244 -25.44 10.15 5.88
N TYR A 245 -25.17 8.87 5.68
CA TYR A 245 -26.14 7.87 5.26
C TYR A 245 -26.28 6.78 6.32
N SER A 246 -27.50 6.35 6.60
CA SER A 246 -27.80 5.12 7.34
C SER A 246 -28.20 4.06 6.33
N ASN A 247 -27.77 2.82 6.56
CA ASN A 247 -28.15 1.70 5.71
C ASN A 247 -28.58 0.50 6.57
N THR A 248 -29.43 0.77 7.55
CA THR A 248 -30.00 -0.23 8.46
C THR A 248 -31.35 0.23 9.00
N ASP A 249 -32.33 -0.66 8.99
CA ASP A 249 -33.65 -0.50 9.60
C ASP A 249 -33.77 -1.27 10.93
N ILE A 250 -32.70 -1.95 11.35
CA ILE A 250 -32.65 -2.71 12.60
C ILE A 250 -32.34 -1.77 13.77
N HIS A 251 -31.49 -0.77 13.56
CA HIS A 251 -31.02 0.16 14.59
C HIS A 251 -31.24 1.62 14.18
N GLN A 252 -31.64 2.47 15.12
CA GLN A 252 -31.59 3.92 14.90
C GLN A 252 -30.13 4.36 15.01
N GLN A 253 -29.62 4.95 13.93
CA GLN A 253 -28.27 5.46 13.84
C GLN A 253 -28.24 6.90 14.34
N THR A 254 -27.32 7.20 15.25
CA THR A 254 -27.13 8.54 15.83
C THR A 254 -25.68 8.95 15.66
N ILE A 255 -25.45 10.14 15.11
CA ILE A 255 -24.13 10.74 14.90
C ILE A 255 -24.08 12.05 15.66
N LYS A 256 -23.26 12.11 16.71
CA LYS A 256 -22.94 13.34 17.42
C LYS A 256 -21.68 13.95 16.84
N VAL A 257 -21.73 15.23 16.51
CA VAL A 257 -20.61 15.97 15.92
C VAL A 257 -19.98 16.85 16.99
N TYR A 258 -18.67 16.73 17.17
CA TYR A 258 -17.89 17.53 18.10
C TYR A 258 -16.86 18.37 17.36
N ILE A 259 -16.71 19.63 17.77
CA ILE A 259 -15.65 20.54 17.32
C ILE A 259 -14.92 21.04 18.56
N ASP A 260 -13.60 20.87 18.61
CA ASP A 260 -12.76 21.24 19.76
C ASP A 260 -13.33 20.69 21.08
N ASP A 261 -13.69 19.40 21.06
CA ASP A 261 -14.32 18.64 22.16
C ASP A 261 -15.72 19.11 22.61
N ARG A 262 -16.31 20.09 21.93
CA ARG A 262 -17.68 20.56 22.20
C ARG A 262 -18.68 19.90 21.26
N LEU A 263 -19.77 19.35 21.80
CA LEU A 263 -20.88 18.84 21.00
C LEU A 263 -21.55 20.00 20.26
N VAL A 264 -21.54 19.97 18.93
CA VAL A 264 -22.13 21.02 18.09
C VAL A 264 -23.40 20.58 17.37
N ASP A 265 -23.59 19.27 17.17
CA ASP A 265 -24.77 18.75 16.47
C ASP A 265 -25.04 17.28 16.82
N THR A 266 -26.27 16.83 16.56
CA THR A 266 -26.68 15.42 16.64
C THR A 266 -27.63 15.12 15.49
N LEU A 267 -27.20 14.22 14.61
CA LEU A 267 -27.97 13.72 13.49
C LEU A 267 -28.48 12.32 13.83
N ALA A 268 -29.73 12.01 13.50
CA ALA A 268 -30.24 10.66 13.71
C ALA A 268 -31.24 10.28 12.62
N SER A 269 -31.15 9.04 12.15
CA SER A 269 -32.16 8.46 11.27
C SER A 269 -32.22 6.95 11.44
N LYS A 270 -33.22 6.34 10.81
CA LYS A 270 -33.42 4.90 10.74
C LYS A 270 -33.91 4.57 9.33
N GLY A 271 -33.28 3.61 8.66
CA GLY A 271 -33.66 3.22 7.31
C GLY A 271 -32.48 2.67 6.51
N ILE A 272 -32.81 1.81 5.56
CA ILE A 272 -31.90 1.27 4.54
C ILE A 272 -31.74 2.33 3.43
N ASP A 273 -30.51 2.54 2.94
CA ASP A 273 -30.19 3.55 1.92
C ASP A 273 -30.79 4.95 2.18
N ASN A 274 -30.74 5.39 3.45
CA ASN A 274 -31.39 6.62 3.88
C ASN A 274 -30.37 7.72 4.18
N LEU A 275 -30.52 8.86 3.52
CA LEU A 275 -29.78 10.09 3.85
C LEU A 275 -30.22 10.59 5.24
N ILE A 276 -29.29 10.61 6.20
CA ILE A 276 -29.49 11.23 7.52
C ILE A 276 -29.45 12.76 7.38
N GLY A 277 -28.53 13.26 6.56
CA GLY A 277 -28.48 14.67 6.16
C GLY A 277 -27.14 15.12 5.62
N THR A 278 -27.13 16.32 5.03
CA THR A 278 -25.93 17.05 4.62
C THR A 278 -25.86 18.37 5.37
N LYS A 279 -24.78 18.61 6.10
CA LYS A 279 -24.58 19.84 6.90
C LYS A 279 -23.16 20.39 6.73
N ILE A 280 -23.02 21.70 6.93
CA ILE A 280 -21.75 22.41 6.82
C ILE A 280 -21.35 22.93 8.20
N TYR A 281 -20.10 22.69 8.59
CA TYR A 281 -19.51 23.12 9.86
C TYR A 281 -18.24 23.94 9.65
N LYS A 282 -17.71 24.52 10.74
CA LYS A 282 -16.36 25.10 10.80
C LYS A 282 -15.50 24.29 11.78
N SER A 283 -14.26 23.99 11.41
CA SER A 283 -13.37 23.09 12.16
C SER A 283 -12.76 23.64 13.46
N GLY A 284 -12.95 24.93 13.78
CA GLY A 284 -12.38 25.52 14.99
C GLY A 284 -10.85 25.48 15.01
N THR A 285 -10.24 24.84 16.01
CA THR A 285 -8.77 24.59 16.04
C THR A 285 -8.32 23.47 15.10
N GLY A 286 -9.27 22.75 14.49
CA GLY A 286 -9.03 21.65 13.58
C GLY A 286 -9.45 20.29 14.14
N LYS A 287 -9.68 20.17 15.46
CA LYS A 287 -10.09 18.91 16.07
C LYS A 287 -11.59 18.69 15.87
N VAL A 288 -11.93 17.74 14.99
CA VAL A 288 -13.32 17.37 14.68
C VAL A 288 -13.52 15.92 15.06
N CYS A 289 -14.56 15.60 15.83
CA CYS A 289 -14.88 14.23 16.18
C CYS A 289 -16.34 13.85 15.90
N PHE A 290 -16.57 12.58 15.60
CA PHE A 290 -17.88 11.99 15.39
C PHE A 290 -18.07 10.84 16.38
N GLU A 291 -19.12 10.90 17.19
CA GLU A 291 -19.54 9.76 18.00
C GLU A 291 -20.76 9.12 17.34
N ILE A 292 -20.62 7.87 16.90
CA ILE A 292 -21.64 7.15 16.13
C ILE A 292 -22.14 5.98 16.98
N THR A 293 -23.46 5.88 17.12
CA THR A 293 -24.09 4.82 17.89
C THR A 293 -25.30 4.25 17.17
N GLY A 294 -25.43 2.93 17.18
CA GLY A 294 -26.64 2.20 16.83
C GLY A 294 -27.37 1.77 18.11
N ASN A 295 -28.62 2.19 18.29
CA ASN A 295 -29.41 1.89 19.50
C ASN A 295 -28.67 2.20 20.82
N ARG A 296 -27.98 3.36 20.88
CA ARG A 296 -27.19 3.84 22.04
C ARG A 296 -25.95 3.01 22.39
N LYS A 297 -25.57 2.04 21.55
CA LYS A 297 -24.30 1.34 21.66
C LYS A 297 -23.29 1.92 20.67
N PRO A 298 -22.01 2.09 21.06
CA PRO A 298 -20.95 2.51 20.15
C PRO A 298 -20.92 1.68 18.87
N SER A 299 -20.90 2.33 17.71
CA SER A 299 -20.61 1.67 16.44
C SER A 299 -19.11 1.37 16.34
N LYS A 300 -18.75 0.33 15.59
CA LYS A 300 -17.35 -0.07 15.41
C LYS A 300 -16.81 0.52 14.11
N LEU A 301 -15.57 1.02 14.14
CA LEU A 301 -14.94 1.60 12.94
C LEU A 301 -14.50 0.46 12.02
N ARG A 302 -14.91 0.52 10.77
CA ARG A 302 -14.57 -0.53 9.80
C ARG A 302 -13.95 0.00 8.53
N TYR A 303 -14.15 1.28 8.22
CA TYR A 303 -13.53 1.91 7.08
C TYR A 303 -13.18 3.36 7.40
N PHE A 304 -11.95 3.75 7.08
CA PHE A 304 -11.50 5.13 7.09
C PHE A 304 -10.64 5.38 5.86
N ASP A 305 -11.12 6.20 4.94
CA ASP A 305 -10.33 6.70 3.82
C ASP A 305 -10.15 8.21 3.96
N ASN A 306 -8.91 8.70 3.84
CA ASN A 306 -8.57 10.10 3.73
C ASN A 306 -7.71 10.24 2.49
N THR A 307 -8.38 10.23 1.35
CA THR A 307 -7.71 10.38 0.06
C THR A 307 -7.35 11.84 -0.15
N LEU A 308 -6.05 12.07 -0.41
CA LEU A 308 -5.44 13.22 -1.12
C LEU A 308 -4.57 14.15 -0.25
N ASP A 309 -3.26 13.85 -0.25
CA ASP A 309 -2.17 14.79 0.00
C ASP A 309 -2.32 16.04 -0.88
N GLY A 310 -2.98 17.05 -0.34
CA GLY A 310 -2.87 18.43 -0.80
C GLY A 310 -4.00 18.99 -1.65
N LYS A 311 -4.87 18.21 -2.33
CA LYS A 311 -6.07 18.78 -3.00
C LYS A 311 -7.19 17.77 -3.35
N PRO A 312 -8.51 18.14 -3.28
CA PRO A 312 -9.32 18.60 -2.13
C PRO A 312 -9.35 17.60 -0.98
N GLY A 313 -9.58 18.07 0.25
CA GLY A 313 -9.59 17.18 1.40
C GLY A 313 -10.94 16.49 1.55
N THR A 314 -10.92 15.17 1.46
CA THR A 314 -12.08 14.31 1.63
C THR A 314 -11.78 13.21 2.63
N ALA A 315 -12.76 12.88 3.47
CA ALA A 315 -12.65 11.71 4.34
C ALA A 315 -13.95 10.90 4.31
N ILE A 316 -13.84 9.57 4.29
CA ILE A 316 -14.96 8.65 4.34
C ILE A 316 -14.82 7.78 5.59
N ILE A 317 -15.87 7.70 6.40
CA ILE A 317 -15.95 6.87 7.60
C ILE A 317 -17.08 5.86 7.39
N GLY A 318 -16.77 4.57 7.43
CA GLY A 318 -17.76 3.48 7.42
C GLY A 318 -17.75 2.76 8.77
N VAL A 319 -18.94 2.56 9.35
CA VAL A 319 -19.11 1.89 10.64
C VAL A 319 -20.16 0.79 10.60
N GLU A 320 -20.02 -0.13 11.54
CA GLU A 320 -20.84 -1.33 11.70
C GLU A 320 -21.33 -1.45 13.16
N ASN A 321 -22.57 -1.87 13.35
CA ASN A 321 -23.19 -2.20 14.63
C ASN A 321 -23.50 -3.71 14.77
N GLY A 322 -23.37 -4.48 13.67
CA GLY A 322 -23.51 -5.92 13.64
C GLY A 322 -22.26 -6.73 14.02
N ILE A 323 -22.35 -8.05 13.83
CA ILE A 323 -21.28 -9.03 14.07
C ILE A 323 -20.51 -9.41 12.79
N ASN A 324 -20.94 -8.92 11.63
CA ASN A 324 -20.50 -9.40 10.33
C ASN A 324 -19.33 -8.59 9.73
N ASP A 325 -18.80 -7.59 10.44
CA ASP A 325 -17.62 -6.77 10.06
C ASP A 325 -17.67 -6.10 8.67
N ASN A 326 -18.86 -6.01 8.07
CA ASN A 326 -19.10 -5.31 6.82
C ASN A 326 -19.39 -3.84 7.16
N TYR A 327 -18.75 -2.85 6.58
CA TYR A 327 -18.91 -1.42 6.94
C TYR A 327 -20.24 -0.79 6.45
N ASN A 328 -21.38 -1.46 6.64
CA ASN A 328 -22.61 -1.21 5.89
C ASN A 328 -23.75 -0.57 6.70
N ASP A 329 -23.58 -0.26 7.98
CA ASP A 329 -24.65 0.32 8.80
C ASP A 329 -24.72 1.86 8.72
N THR A 330 -23.57 2.55 8.68
CA THR A 330 -23.51 4.02 8.53
C THR A 330 -22.25 4.48 7.81
N VAL A 331 -22.42 5.40 6.87
CA VAL A 331 -21.32 6.02 6.11
C VAL A 331 -21.36 7.54 6.28
N LEU A 332 -20.23 8.12 6.65
CA LEU A 332 -20.00 9.56 6.65
C LEU A 332 -19.06 9.92 5.51
N MET A 333 -19.40 10.96 4.76
CA MET A 333 -18.53 11.58 3.76
C MET A 333 -18.28 13.03 4.15
N LEU A 334 -17.01 13.39 4.27
CA LEU A 334 -16.55 14.73 4.56
C LEU A 334 -15.85 15.32 3.34
N ASN A 335 -16.04 16.62 3.12
CA ASN A 335 -15.30 17.36 2.09
C ASN A 335 -15.04 18.81 2.51
N TRP A 336 -13.85 19.35 2.24
CA TRP A 336 -13.48 20.74 2.54
C TRP A 336 -12.64 21.38 1.42
N PRO A 337 -12.65 22.73 1.29
CA PRO A 337 -11.91 23.43 0.25
C PRO A 337 -10.40 23.39 0.50
N LEU A 338 -9.64 23.72 -0.54
CA LEU A 338 -8.18 23.87 -0.44
C LEU A 338 -7.82 25.08 0.42
N VAL A 339 -6.89 24.88 1.36
CA VAL A 339 -6.20 26.01 1.97
C VAL A 339 -5.17 26.51 0.95
N LYS A 340 -5.20 27.81 0.61
CA LYS A 340 -4.11 28.40 -0.16
C LYS A 340 -2.83 28.25 0.64
N ILE A 341 -1.81 27.62 0.05
CA ILE A 341 -0.45 27.63 0.58
C ILE A 341 -0.03 29.10 0.61
N LYS A 342 -0.10 29.74 1.77
CA LYS A 342 0.66 30.95 2.06
C LYS A 342 1.91 30.48 2.78
N ASP A 343 3.02 30.52 2.05
CA ASP A 343 4.41 30.59 2.49
C ASP A 343 4.69 29.94 3.86
N PHE A 344 5.06 28.65 3.83
CA PHE A 344 5.87 28.02 4.86
C PHE A 344 7.33 28.00 4.40
#